data_AF-A0A7Y5Q517-F1
#
_entry.id   AF-A0A7Y5Q517-F1
#
_cell.length_a   1.000
_cell.length_b   1.000
_cell.length_c   1.000
_cell.angle_alpha   90.00
_cell.angle_beta   90.00
_cell.angle_gamma   90.00
#
_symmetry.space_group_name_H-M   'P 1'
#
loop_
_entity.id
_entity.type
_entity.pdbx_description
1 polymer ?
#
loop_
_entity_poly.entity_id
_entity_poly.type
_entity_poly.pdbx_seq_one_letter_code
_entity_poly.pdbx_strand_id
1 'polypeptide(L)'
;LTATAGGYAVTVGGRPATLRLAVQPALNRVKAYETPLGQFLLVLGGFAIGLGLINLVHVHGRVVLRGLRGWHNSLAFFAGLLGMAIFGIWQMYLPETEPGAAMPWPRAAYNILFDGLLKPLQSTTFALLGFFIVSAAYRAFRIRNTEAALMTIVAFIVMMGQVPIGQALTAWIDPAGPLAFVRVENITNWLLTNPNAAATRGILFGAVTGGFALSLRVWLSLERGTYFGKDF
;
A
#
# COMPACT_ATOMS: atom_id res chain seq x y z
N LEU A 1 -0.82 -4.69 -17.41
CA LEU A 1 0.02 -5.81 -17.89
C LEU A 1 -0.54 -6.30 -19.22
N THR A 2 -0.09 -5.70 -20.31
CA THR A 2 -0.41 -6.13 -21.67
C THR A 2 0.31 -7.44 -21.92
N ALA A 3 -0.44 -8.54 -22.05
CA ALA A 3 0.11 -9.85 -22.35
C ALA A 3 0.64 -9.85 -23.78
N THR A 4 1.95 -9.64 -23.94
CA THR A 4 2.64 -9.82 -25.22
C THR A 4 2.64 -11.32 -25.53
N ALA A 5 1.86 -11.72 -26.54
CA ALA A 5 1.77 -13.09 -27.00
C ALA A 5 3.15 -13.57 -27.50
N GLY A 6 3.77 -14.51 -26.79
CA GLY A 6 4.97 -15.20 -27.26
C GLY A 6 4.63 -16.06 -28.48
N GLY A 7 5.12 -15.68 -29.65
CA GLY A 7 5.05 -16.50 -30.86
C GLY A 7 6.31 -17.37 -30.97
N TYR A 8 6.12 -18.67 -31.19
CA TYR A 8 7.22 -19.58 -31.49
C TYR A 8 7.32 -19.78 -33.00
N ALA A 9 8.51 -19.56 -33.57
CA ALA A 9 8.77 -19.82 -34.99
C ALA A 9 8.95 -21.33 -35.21
N VAL A 10 8.16 -21.93 -36.08
CA VAL A 10 8.27 -23.37 -36.42
C VAL A 10 8.31 -23.50 -37.94
N THR A 11 9.36 -24.12 -38.46
CA THR A 11 9.51 -24.43 -39.88
C THR A 11 8.82 -25.75 -40.20
N VAL A 12 7.72 -25.70 -40.96
CA VAL A 12 7.04 -26.90 -41.48
C VAL A 12 7.17 -26.89 -43.00
N GLY A 13 7.81 -27.91 -43.57
CA GLY A 13 7.94 -28.06 -45.03
C GLY A 13 8.73 -26.96 -45.74
N GLY A 14 9.80 -26.43 -45.13
CA GLY A 14 10.70 -25.47 -45.78
C GLY A 14 10.15 -24.06 -45.98
N ARG A 15 8.95 -23.75 -45.45
CA ARG A 15 8.40 -22.39 -45.39
C ARG A 15 8.42 -21.88 -43.94
N PRO A 16 8.88 -20.64 -43.69
CA PRO A 16 8.81 -20.07 -42.35
C PRO A 16 7.35 -19.83 -41.99
N ALA A 17 6.80 -20.62 -41.05
CA ALA A 17 5.48 -20.43 -40.50
C ALA A 17 5.60 -19.91 -39.07
N THR A 18 4.79 -18.91 -38.72
CA THR A 18 4.72 -18.39 -37.35
C THR A 18 3.46 -18.94 -36.70
N LEU A 19 3.62 -19.83 -35.73
CA LEU A 19 2.49 -20.30 -34.92
C LEU A 19 2.21 -19.24 -33.85
N ARG A 20 1.26 -18.36 -34.16
CA ARG A 20 0.68 -17.44 -33.18
C ARG A 20 -0.34 -18.22 -32.35
N LEU A 21 0.11 -18.77 -31.23
CA LEU A 21 -0.79 -19.23 -30.18
C LEU A 21 -1.44 -17.99 -29.55
N ALA A 22 -2.51 -17.50 -30.18
CA ALA A 22 -3.46 -16.67 -29.48
C ALA A 22 -4.09 -17.56 -28.41
N VAL A 23 -3.60 -17.47 -27.17
CA VAL A 23 -4.32 -18.00 -26.01
C VAL A 23 -5.67 -17.29 -26.02
N GLN A 24 -6.68 -17.96 -26.56
CA GLN A 24 -8.01 -17.39 -26.67
C GLN A 24 -8.46 -17.09 -25.24
N PRO A 25 -8.76 -15.82 -24.90
CA PRO A 25 -9.25 -15.47 -23.55
C PRO A 25 -10.61 -16.14 -23.24
N ALA A 26 -11.22 -16.79 -24.23
CA ALA A 26 -12.54 -17.42 -24.20
C ALA A 26 -12.68 -18.62 -23.26
N LEU A 27 -11.60 -19.16 -22.67
CA LEU A 27 -11.69 -20.30 -21.75
C LEU A 27 -11.59 -19.95 -20.27
N ASN A 28 -11.27 -18.70 -19.91
CA ASN A 28 -11.20 -18.31 -18.50
C ASN A 28 -12.48 -17.59 -18.06
N ARG A 29 -13.49 -18.37 -17.63
CA ARG A 29 -14.78 -17.86 -17.11
C ARG A 29 -14.61 -16.85 -15.96
N VAL A 30 -13.49 -16.90 -15.22
CA VAL A 30 -13.18 -15.96 -14.14
C VAL A 30 -12.80 -14.59 -14.69
N LYS A 31 -12.10 -14.54 -15.83
CA LYS A 31 -11.65 -13.29 -16.46
C LYS A 31 -12.82 -12.42 -16.94
N ALA A 32 -13.96 -13.03 -17.26
CA ALA A 32 -15.18 -12.33 -17.63
C ALA A 32 -15.77 -11.48 -16.48
N TYR A 33 -15.47 -11.82 -15.21
CA TYR A 33 -15.94 -11.08 -14.04
C TYR A 33 -15.00 -9.96 -13.58
N GLU A 34 -13.81 -9.83 -14.16
CA GLU A 34 -12.85 -8.77 -13.76
C GLU A 34 -13.43 -7.37 -13.95
N THR A 35 -14.08 -7.13 -15.08
CA THR A 35 -14.66 -5.82 -15.41
C THR A 35 -15.88 -5.45 -14.56
N PRO A 36 -16.93 -6.30 -14.40
CA PRO A 36 -18.06 -5.95 -13.54
C PRO A 36 -17.65 -5.88 -12.07
N LEU A 37 -16.75 -6.76 -11.60
CA LEU A 37 -16.23 -6.69 -10.23
C LEU A 37 -15.46 -5.39 -10.00
N GLY A 38 -14.59 -5.00 -10.94
CA GLY A 38 -13.85 -3.74 -10.87
C GLY A 38 -14.78 -2.53 -10.81
N GLN A 39 -15.82 -2.48 -11.65
CA GLN A 39 -16.82 -1.41 -11.62
C GLN A 39 -17.59 -1.37 -10.29
N PHE A 40 -18.02 -2.53 -9.79
CA PHE A 40 -18.67 -2.63 -8.49
C PHE A 40 -17.78 -2.11 -7.35
N LEU A 41 -16.49 -2.49 -7.35
CA LEU A 41 -15.52 -2.03 -6.37
C LEU A 41 -15.26 -0.51 -6.46
N LEU A 42 -15.26 0.06 -7.66
CA LEU A 42 -15.12 1.51 -7.85
C LEU A 42 -16.33 2.28 -7.28
N VAL A 43 -17.54 1.79 -7.54
CA VAL A 43 -18.77 2.38 -6.97
C VAL A 43 -18.75 2.28 -5.44
N LEU A 44 -18.42 1.10 -4.91
CA LEU A 44 -18.27 0.89 -3.47
C LEU A 44 -17.21 1.81 -2.86
N GLY A 45 -16.07 1.98 -3.52
CA GLY A 45 -15.00 2.90 -3.14
C GLY A 45 -15.47 4.36 -3.06
N GLY A 46 -16.29 4.79 -4.03
CA GLY A 46 -16.91 6.12 -4.01
C GLY A 46 -17.81 6.33 -2.77
N PHE A 47 -18.68 5.37 -2.46
CA PHE A 47 -19.51 5.41 -1.24
C PHE A 47 -18.65 5.36 0.03
N ALA A 48 -17.60 4.54 0.05
CA ALA A 48 -16.70 4.41 1.19
C ALA A 48 -15.99 5.72 1.53
N ILE A 49 -15.54 6.48 0.51
CA ILE A 49 -14.96 7.82 0.70
C ILE A 49 -15.99 8.77 1.33
N GLY A 50 -17.23 8.76 0.82
CA GLY A 50 -18.31 9.58 1.36
C GLY A 50 -18.62 9.27 2.83
N LEU A 51 -18.77 7.98 3.16
CA LEU A 51 -19.00 7.52 4.54
C LEU A 51 -17.82 7.85 5.46
N GLY A 52 -16.58 7.69 4.97
CA GLY A 52 -15.38 8.08 5.68
C GLY A 52 -15.40 9.57 6.04
N LEU A 53 -15.66 10.44 5.05
CA LEU A 53 -15.74 11.88 5.27
C LEU A 53 -16.84 12.25 6.28
N ILE A 54 -18.04 11.68 6.13
CA ILE A 54 -19.16 11.90 7.07
C ILE A 54 -18.78 11.48 8.48
N ASN A 55 -18.14 10.32 8.65
CA ASN A 55 -17.71 9.84 9.96
C ASN A 55 -16.69 10.79 10.61
N LEU A 56 -15.69 11.26 9.85
CA LEU A 56 -14.70 12.22 10.37
C LEU A 56 -15.36 13.55 10.76
N VAL A 57 -16.24 14.09 9.91
CA VAL A 57 -16.99 15.32 10.20
C VAL A 57 -17.86 15.14 11.44
N HIS A 58 -18.52 13.99 11.61
CA HIS A 58 -19.37 13.73 12.75
C HIS A 58 -18.58 13.61 14.07
N VAL A 59 -17.43 12.92 14.07
CA VAL A 59 -16.57 12.77 15.26
C VAL A 59 -15.92 14.10 15.65
N HIS A 60 -15.23 14.76 14.72
CA HIS A 60 -14.53 16.00 15.01
C HIS A 60 -15.47 17.21 15.13
N GLY A 61 -16.55 17.23 14.35
CA GLY A 61 -17.57 18.29 14.42
C GLY A 61 -18.26 18.33 15.77
N ARG A 62 -18.56 17.17 16.38
CA ARG A 62 -19.11 17.11 17.74
C ARG A 62 -18.17 17.71 18.77
N VAL A 63 -16.86 17.47 18.64
CA VAL A 63 -15.83 18.01 19.56
C VAL A 63 -15.76 19.52 19.47
N VAL A 64 -15.80 20.08 18.26
CA VAL A 64 -15.79 21.54 18.03
C VAL A 64 -17.08 22.18 18.53
N LEU A 65 -18.25 21.65 18.16
CA LEU A 65 -19.55 22.23 18.50
C LEU A 65 -19.85 22.19 20.00
N ARG A 66 -19.41 21.13 20.70
CA ARG A 66 -19.62 20.96 22.15
C ARG A 66 -18.47 21.50 23.01
N GLY A 67 -17.45 22.12 22.41
CA GLY A 67 -16.31 22.68 23.14
C GLY A 67 -15.56 21.64 23.99
N LEU A 68 -15.51 20.38 23.55
CA LEU A 68 -14.91 19.30 24.33
C LEU A 68 -13.38 19.44 24.39
N ARG A 69 -12.76 18.76 25.37
CA ARG A 69 -11.30 18.75 25.54
C ARG A 69 -10.63 18.24 24.25
N GLY A 70 -9.81 19.10 23.61
CA GLY A 70 -9.17 18.80 22.32
C GLY A 70 -9.78 19.51 21.10
N TRP A 71 -10.65 20.51 21.29
CA TRP A 71 -11.26 21.28 20.19
C TRP A 71 -10.25 21.89 19.22
N HIS A 72 -9.09 22.36 19.70
CA HIS A 72 -8.03 22.94 18.87
C HIS A 72 -7.53 21.98 17.79
N ASN A 73 -7.35 20.69 18.14
CA ASN A 73 -6.91 19.66 17.19
C ASN A 73 -7.97 19.38 16.13
N SER A 74 -9.24 19.42 16.53
CA SER A 74 -10.36 19.23 15.59
C SER A 74 -10.53 20.45 14.68
N LEU A 75 -10.25 21.66 15.17
CA LEU A 75 -10.21 22.87 14.34
C LEU A 75 -9.06 22.80 13.32
N ALA A 76 -7.86 22.39 13.76
CA ALA A 76 -6.71 22.18 12.87
C ALA A 76 -7.01 21.14 11.78
N PHE A 77 -7.72 20.06 12.14
CA PHE A 77 -8.21 19.08 11.18
C PHE A 77 -9.12 19.71 10.12
N PHE A 78 -10.15 20.46 10.51
CA PHE A 78 -11.05 21.10 9.54
C PHE A 78 -10.35 22.15 8.69
N ALA A 79 -9.46 22.94 9.28
CA ALA A 79 -8.66 23.92 8.55
C ALA A 79 -7.75 23.25 7.49
N GLY A 80 -7.09 22.14 7.86
CA GLY A 80 -6.27 21.35 6.94
C GLY A 80 -7.11 20.68 5.85
N LEU A 81 -8.24 20.07 6.21
CA LEU A 81 -9.16 19.42 5.27
C LEU A 81 -9.71 20.40 4.25
N LEU A 82 -10.28 21.52 4.70
CA LEU A 82 -10.86 22.53 3.82
C LEU A 82 -9.78 23.26 3.03
N GLY A 83 -8.65 23.62 3.66
CA GLY A 83 -7.52 24.23 2.97
C GLY A 83 -7.02 23.36 1.83
N MET A 84 -6.77 22.08 2.11
CA MET A 84 -6.30 21.14 1.10
C MET A 84 -7.34 20.87 0.00
N ALA A 85 -8.63 20.77 0.34
CA ALA A 85 -9.69 20.59 -0.64
C ALA A 85 -9.84 21.82 -1.54
N ILE A 86 -9.86 23.03 -0.97
CA ILE A 86 -10.01 24.28 -1.73
C ILE A 86 -8.80 24.49 -2.65
N PHE A 87 -7.57 24.45 -2.12
CA PHE A 87 -6.38 24.68 -2.94
C PHE A 87 -6.13 23.54 -3.93
N GLY A 88 -6.44 22.30 -3.57
CA GLY A 88 -6.35 21.13 -4.43
C GLY A 88 -7.31 21.19 -5.63
N ILE A 89 -8.56 21.59 -5.39
CA ILE A 89 -9.55 21.79 -6.47
C ILE A 89 -9.17 23.01 -7.31
N TRP A 90 -8.76 24.11 -6.68
CA TRP A 90 -8.41 25.33 -7.39
C TRP A 90 -7.22 25.12 -8.34
N GLN A 91 -6.16 24.42 -7.90
CA GLN A 91 -5.02 24.17 -8.78
C GLN A 91 -5.34 23.30 -10.00
N MET A 92 -6.41 22.49 -9.94
CA MET A 92 -6.84 21.63 -11.05
C MET A 92 -7.41 22.45 -12.23
N TYR A 93 -7.95 23.64 -11.95
CA TYR A 93 -8.48 24.55 -12.96
C TYR A 93 -7.42 25.51 -13.52
N LEU A 94 -6.19 25.50 -13.00
CA LEU A 94 -5.10 26.35 -13.49
C LEU A 94 -4.36 25.64 -14.63
N PRO A 95 -4.07 26.33 -15.75
CA PRO A 95 -3.28 25.75 -16.83
C PRO A 95 -1.89 25.32 -16.35
N GLU A 96 -1.32 24.34 -17.04
CA GLU A 96 0.06 23.92 -16.77
C GLU A 96 0.99 25.12 -16.98
N THR A 97 1.84 25.38 -15.99
CA THR A 97 2.76 26.51 -16.04
C THR A 97 4.03 26.06 -16.74
N GLU A 98 4.51 26.86 -17.70
CA GLU A 98 5.75 26.56 -18.40
C GLU A 98 6.93 26.47 -17.42
N PRO A 99 7.91 25.58 -17.68
CA PRO A 99 9.11 25.47 -16.84
C PRO A 99 9.82 26.83 -16.74
N GLY A 100 9.84 27.42 -15.54
CA GLY A 100 10.53 28.69 -15.26
C GLY A 100 9.61 29.92 -15.12
N ALA A 101 8.31 29.81 -15.42
CA ALA A 101 7.36 30.89 -15.15
C ALA A 101 7.01 30.98 -13.66
N ALA A 102 6.62 32.18 -13.21
CA ALA A 102 6.24 32.43 -11.81
C ALA A 102 5.06 31.54 -11.41
N MET A 103 5.22 30.80 -10.31
CA MET A 103 4.22 29.85 -9.84
C MET A 103 2.97 30.60 -9.35
N PRO A 104 1.77 30.26 -9.85
CA PRO A 104 0.53 30.84 -9.34
C PRO A 104 0.40 30.60 -7.83
N TRP A 105 -0.02 31.63 -7.09
CA TRP A 105 -0.14 31.58 -5.64
C TRP A 105 -1.02 30.42 -5.12
N PRO A 106 -2.13 29.97 -5.78
CA PRO A 106 -2.93 28.86 -5.27
C PRO A 106 -2.17 27.53 -5.34
N ARG A 107 -1.33 27.36 -6.36
CA ARG A 107 -0.50 26.17 -6.53
C ARG A 107 0.67 26.19 -5.54
N ALA A 108 1.26 27.37 -5.27
CA ALA A 108 2.25 27.52 -4.20
C ALA A 108 1.66 27.19 -2.82
N ALA A 109 0.43 27.67 -2.53
CA ALA A 109 -0.28 27.33 -1.29
C ALA A 109 -0.55 25.82 -1.18
N TYR A 110 -1.00 25.18 -2.26
CA TYR A 110 -1.15 23.73 -2.31
C TYR A 110 0.17 23.00 -2.03
N ASN A 111 1.27 23.40 -2.67
CA ASN A 111 2.57 22.78 -2.47
C ASN A 111 3.05 22.91 -1.02
N ILE A 112 2.84 24.07 -0.38
CA ILE A 112 3.19 24.25 1.04
C ILE A 112 2.36 23.31 1.92
N LEU A 113 1.06 23.20 1.68
CA LEU A 113 0.19 22.31 2.46
C LEU A 113 0.48 20.82 2.19
N PHE A 114 0.79 20.46 0.95
CA PHE A 114 1.04 19.08 0.57
C PHE A 114 2.47 18.63 0.90
N ASP A 115 3.46 19.32 0.35
CA ASP A 115 4.87 18.97 0.50
C ASP A 115 5.46 19.45 1.83
N GLY A 116 5.00 20.59 2.33
CA GLY A 116 5.49 21.17 3.58
C GLY A 116 4.79 20.65 4.83
N LEU A 117 3.54 20.21 4.74
CA LEU A 117 2.76 19.75 5.90
C LEU A 117 2.35 18.29 5.80
N LEU A 118 1.59 17.90 4.77
CA LEU A 118 1.02 16.54 4.69
C LEU A 118 2.11 15.46 4.54
N LYS A 119 3.04 15.61 3.60
CA LYS A 119 4.11 14.63 3.36
C LYS A 119 5.00 14.42 4.61
N PRO A 120 5.51 15.47 5.29
CA PRO A 120 6.29 15.28 6.51
C PRO A 120 5.49 14.64 7.64
N LEU A 121 4.21 15.01 7.83
CA LEU A 121 3.35 14.39 8.86
C LEU A 121 3.09 12.89 8.60
N GLN A 122 2.91 12.51 7.33
CA GLN A 122 2.83 11.10 6.95
C GLN A 122 4.17 10.40 7.20
N SER A 123 5.28 11.03 6.81
CA SER A 123 6.63 10.51 7.02
C SER A 123 6.95 10.29 8.50
N THR A 124 6.61 11.24 9.39
CA THR A 124 6.82 11.09 10.84
C THR A 124 5.97 9.97 11.42
N THR A 125 4.73 9.80 10.95
CA THR A 125 3.88 8.67 11.37
C THR A 125 4.50 7.33 10.97
N PHE A 126 4.96 7.20 9.72
CA PHE A 126 5.64 6.00 9.26
C PHE A 126 6.99 5.78 9.96
N ALA A 127 7.74 6.84 10.23
CA ALA A 127 8.99 6.76 10.97
C ALA A 127 8.77 6.29 12.42
N LEU A 128 7.74 6.81 13.10
CA LEU A 128 7.35 6.36 14.44
C LEU A 128 6.90 4.89 14.43
N LEU A 129 6.05 4.50 13.48
CA LEU A 129 5.63 3.10 13.31
C LEU A 129 6.85 2.20 13.08
N GLY A 130 7.76 2.58 12.19
CA GLY A 130 9.00 1.87 11.93
C GLY A 130 9.87 1.75 13.19
N PHE A 131 10.08 2.86 13.90
CA PHE A 131 10.83 2.89 15.16
C PHE A 131 10.21 1.95 16.21
N PHE A 132 8.89 1.99 16.40
CA PHE A 132 8.21 1.12 17.37
C PHE A 132 8.27 -0.36 16.98
N ILE A 133 8.10 -0.68 15.70
CA ILE A 133 8.23 -2.05 15.19
C ILE A 133 9.65 -2.56 15.42
N VAL A 134 10.68 -1.79 15.05
CA VAL A 134 12.08 -2.17 15.25
C VAL A 134 12.42 -2.28 16.74
N SER A 135 11.93 -1.37 17.58
CA SER A 135 12.15 -1.40 19.03
C SER A 135 11.54 -2.66 19.68
N ALA A 136 10.29 -2.99 19.33
CA ALA A 136 9.63 -4.20 19.79
C ALA A 136 10.31 -5.46 19.25
N ALA A 137 10.67 -5.48 17.96
CA ALA A 137 11.37 -6.58 17.32
C ALA A 137 12.74 -6.82 17.96
N TYR A 138 13.54 -5.76 18.17
CA TYR A 138 14.83 -5.87 18.86
C TYR A 138 14.67 -6.44 20.28
N ARG A 139 13.66 -5.97 21.04
CA ARG A 139 13.36 -6.52 22.37
C ARG A 139 12.94 -7.99 22.33
N ALA A 140 12.23 -8.42 21.27
CA ALA A 140 11.79 -9.80 21.08
C ALA A 140 12.89 -10.72 20.49
N PHE A 141 13.83 -10.18 19.71
CA PHE A 141 14.90 -10.90 19.02
C PHE A 141 16.25 -10.85 19.74
N ARG A 142 16.37 -10.10 20.84
CA ARG A 142 17.58 -10.10 21.67
C ARG A 142 17.87 -11.53 22.14
N ILE A 143 18.90 -12.10 21.52
CA ILE A 143 19.23 -13.53 21.39
C ILE A 143 18.98 -14.31 22.69
N ARG A 144 17.93 -15.13 22.66
CA ARG A 144 17.63 -16.15 23.68
C ARG A 144 17.49 -17.55 23.09
N ASN A 145 17.17 -17.67 21.80
CA ASN A 145 16.94 -18.93 21.10
C ASN A 145 17.56 -18.94 19.69
N THR A 146 17.72 -20.13 19.12
CA THR A 146 18.26 -20.36 17.78
C THR A 146 17.39 -19.75 16.68
N GLU A 147 16.07 -19.72 16.89
CA GLU A 147 15.11 -19.13 15.95
C GLU A 147 15.28 -17.61 15.79
N ALA A 148 15.45 -16.86 16.89
CA ALA A 148 15.69 -15.41 16.80
C ALA A 148 17.04 -15.08 16.15
N ALA A 149 18.05 -15.93 16.34
CA ALA A 149 19.34 -15.78 15.67
C ALA A 149 19.18 -15.94 14.15
N LEU A 150 18.43 -16.95 13.70
CA LEU A 150 18.13 -17.14 12.28
C LEU A 150 17.39 -15.92 11.69
N MET A 151 16.37 -15.41 12.39
CA MET A 151 15.64 -14.21 11.96
C MET A 151 16.55 -12.98 11.86
N THR A 152 17.49 -12.81 12.79
CA THR A 152 18.44 -11.70 12.78
C THR A 152 19.39 -11.78 11.59
N ILE A 153 19.92 -12.97 11.29
CA ILE A 153 20.79 -13.20 10.12
C ILE A 153 20.02 -12.91 8.83
N VAL A 154 18.81 -13.44 8.70
CA VAL A 154 17.93 -13.22 7.55
C VAL A 154 17.63 -11.72 7.35
N ALA A 155 17.29 -11.00 8.43
CA ALA A 155 17.04 -9.57 8.39
C ALA A 155 18.28 -8.76 7.97
N PHE A 156 19.46 -9.14 8.48
CA PHE A 156 20.72 -8.50 8.12
C PHE A 156 21.04 -8.65 6.62
N ILE A 157 20.85 -9.86 6.06
CA ILE A 157 21.05 -10.12 4.63
C ILE A 157 20.10 -9.25 3.78
N VAL A 158 18.81 -9.19 4.14
CA VAL A 158 17.82 -8.39 3.41
C VAL A 158 18.16 -6.90 3.46
N MET A 159 18.54 -6.38 4.63
CA MET A 159 18.94 -4.99 4.78
C MET A 159 20.17 -4.67 3.92
N MET A 160 21.14 -5.58 3.86
CA MET A 160 22.32 -5.42 3.01
C MET A 160 21.97 -5.39 1.52
N GLY A 161 21.05 -6.25 1.04
CA GLY A 161 20.64 -6.26 -0.36
C GLY A 161 19.85 -5.02 -0.82
N GLN A 162 19.22 -4.30 0.10
CA GLN A 162 18.44 -3.09 -0.19
C GLN A 162 19.26 -1.80 -0.10
N VAL A 163 20.47 -1.83 0.49
CA VAL A 163 21.34 -0.66 0.63
C VAL A 163 22.37 -0.63 -0.50
N PRO A 164 22.59 0.51 -1.18
CA PRO A 164 23.56 0.62 -2.28
C PRO A 164 24.99 0.15 -1.93
N ILE A 165 25.41 0.36 -0.67
CA ILE A 165 26.71 -0.09 -0.16
C ILE A 165 26.80 -1.62 -0.13
N GLY A 166 25.71 -2.32 0.25
CA GLY A 166 25.71 -3.78 0.28
C GLY A 166 25.80 -4.38 -1.12
N GLN A 167 25.22 -3.72 -2.12
CA GLN A 167 25.34 -4.11 -3.52
C GLN A 167 26.75 -3.86 -4.07
N ALA A 168 27.39 -2.75 -3.67
CA ALA A 168 28.75 -2.42 -4.05
C ALA A 168 29.77 -3.47 -3.56
N LEU A 169 29.56 -4.07 -2.39
CA LEU A 169 30.43 -5.13 -1.84
C LEU A 169 30.41 -6.41 -2.69
N THR A 170 29.30 -6.72 -3.35
CA THR A 170 29.17 -7.89 -4.24
C THR A 170 29.29 -7.55 -5.71
N ALA A 171 29.58 -6.29 -6.05
CA ALA A 171 29.71 -5.83 -7.43
C ALA A 171 30.90 -6.46 -8.17
N TRP A 172 31.88 -7.03 -7.46
CA TRP A 172 32.97 -7.80 -8.08
C TRP A 172 32.50 -9.15 -8.67
N ILE A 173 31.28 -9.61 -8.36
CA ILE A 173 30.74 -10.89 -8.83
C ILE A 173 29.93 -10.60 -10.10
N ASP A 174 30.30 -11.25 -11.20
CA ASP A 174 29.59 -11.12 -12.48
C ASP A 174 28.09 -11.47 -12.30
N PRO A 175 27.16 -10.58 -12.70
CA PRO A 175 25.73 -10.84 -12.70
C PRO A 175 25.28 -12.11 -13.45
N ALA A 176 26.02 -12.53 -14.48
CA ALA A 176 25.68 -13.67 -15.33
C ALA A 176 26.57 -14.90 -15.07
N GLY A 177 27.49 -14.82 -14.12
CA GLY A 177 28.39 -15.91 -13.78
C GLY A 177 27.71 -17.05 -13.01
N PRO A 178 28.34 -18.24 -12.92
CA PRO A 178 27.83 -19.37 -12.15
C PRO A 178 27.70 -19.08 -10.65
N LEU A 179 28.40 -18.06 -10.13
CA LEU A 179 28.33 -17.61 -8.73
C LEU A 179 27.32 -16.48 -8.50
N ALA A 180 26.51 -16.13 -9.50
CA ALA A 180 25.49 -15.07 -9.37
C ALA A 180 24.52 -15.35 -8.20
N PHE A 181 24.26 -16.61 -7.85
CA PHE A 181 23.39 -16.97 -6.71
C PHE A 181 23.91 -16.50 -5.33
N VAL A 182 25.23 -16.25 -5.19
CA VAL A 182 25.85 -15.80 -3.92
C VAL A 182 25.76 -14.29 -3.75
N ARG A 183 25.43 -13.56 -4.82
CA ARG A 183 25.23 -12.12 -4.76
C ARG A 183 24.12 -11.77 -3.76
N VAL A 184 24.40 -10.82 -2.89
CA VAL A 184 23.49 -10.43 -1.79
C VAL A 184 22.14 -9.98 -2.35
N GLU A 185 22.12 -9.37 -3.54
CA GLU A 185 20.92 -8.93 -4.24
C GLU A 185 20.04 -10.10 -4.67
N ASN A 186 20.64 -11.18 -5.18
CA ASN A 186 19.91 -12.37 -5.63
C ASN A 186 19.36 -13.18 -4.45
N ILE A 187 20.14 -13.32 -3.38
CA ILE A 187 19.67 -13.95 -2.14
C ILE A 187 18.51 -13.16 -1.55
N THR A 188 18.63 -11.83 -1.49
CA THR A 188 17.58 -10.94 -1.00
C THR A 188 16.33 -11.03 -1.87
N ASN A 189 16.48 -11.04 -3.20
CA ASN A 189 15.35 -11.17 -4.12
C ASN A 189 14.63 -12.51 -3.93
N TRP A 190 15.35 -13.63 -3.86
CA TRP A 190 14.76 -14.95 -3.62
C TRP A 190 13.99 -14.97 -2.29
N LEU A 191 14.57 -14.43 -1.22
CA LEU A 191 13.93 -14.37 0.08
C LEU A 191 12.64 -13.51 0.08
N LEU A 192 12.65 -12.40 -0.66
CA LEU A 192 11.50 -11.50 -0.79
C LEU A 192 10.40 -12.03 -1.70
N THR A 193 10.74 -12.82 -2.72
CA THR A 193 9.80 -13.30 -3.74
C THR A 193 9.25 -14.70 -3.49
N ASN A 194 9.95 -15.54 -2.72
CA ASN A 194 9.52 -16.90 -2.41
C ASN A 194 8.93 -16.99 -0.99
N PRO A 195 9.71 -17.04 0.12
CA PRO A 195 9.16 -17.12 1.48
C PRO A 195 8.26 -15.95 1.86
N ASN A 196 8.71 -14.71 1.61
CA ASN A 196 7.95 -13.53 1.99
C ASN A 196 6.64 -13.40 1.18
N ALA A 197 6.64 -13.76 -0.10
CA ALA A 197 5.40 -13.80 -0.89
C ALA A 197 4.40 -14.84 -0.35
N ALA A 198 4.86 -15.99 0.14
CA ALA A 198 3.99 -16.96 0.79
C ALA A 198 3.41 -16.42 2.11
N ALA A 199 4.25 -15.82 2.96
CA ALA A 199 3.83 -15.24 4.23
C ALA A 199 2.84 -14.08 4.06
N THR A 200 3.13 -13.13 3.16
CA THR A 200 2.24 -11.99 2.87
C THR A 200 0.89 -12.45 2.35
N ARG A 201 0.84 -13.47 1.50
CA ARG A 201 -0.43 -14.07 1.06
C ARG A 201 -1.20 -14.65 2.23
N GLY A 202 -0.55 -15.40 3.13
CA GLY A 202 -1.18 -15.93 4.34
C GLY A 202 -1.77 -14.86 5.25
N ILE A 203 -1.01 -13.79 5.51
CA ILE A 203 -1.48 -12.63 6.29
C ILE A 203 -2.68 -11.97 5.61
N LEU A 204 -2.62 -11.78 4.29
CA LEU A 204 -3.71 -11.18 3.52
C LEU A 204 -4.98 -12.03 3.61
N PHE A 205 -4.88 -13.35 3.42
CA PHE A 205 -6.02 -14.26 3.57
C PHE A 205 -6.62 -14.20 4.98
N GLY A 206 -5.77 -14.19 6.02
CA GLY A 206 -6.21 -14.06 7.40
C GLY A 206 -6.92 -12.74 7.68
N ALA A 207 -6.35 -11.62 7.22
CA ALA A 207 -6.93 -10.29 7.38
C ALA A 207 -8.27 -10.15 6.64
N VAL A 208 -8.36 -10.62 5.39
CA VAL A 208 -9.61 -10.57 4.60
C VAL A 208 -10.69 -11.44 5.22
N THR A 209 -10.35 -12.66 5.67
CA THR A 209 -11.32 -13.56 6.31
C THR A 209 -11.78 -13.02 7.66
N GLY A 210 -10.87 -12.45 8.47
CA GLY A 210 -11.21 -11.78 9.72
C GLY A 210 -12.12 -10.56 9.51
N GLY A 211 -11.84 -9.77 8.47
CA GLY A 211 -12.68 -8.64 8.07
C GLY A 211 -14.07 -9.07 7.60
N PHE A 212 -14.16 -10.17 6.85
CA PHE A 212 -15.43 -10.76 6.43
C PHE A 212 -16.26 -11.25 7.63
N ALA A 213 -15.62 -11.92 8.59
CA ALA A 213 -16.26 -12.37 9.82
C ALA A 213 -16.80 -11.20 10.66
N LEU A 214 -16.03 -10.11 10.81
CA LEU A 214 -16.50 -8.89 11.47
C LEU A 214 -17.68 -8.25 10.71
N SER A 215 -17.60 -8.19 9.38
CA SER A 215 -18.67 -7.61 8.55
C SER A 215 -19.97 -8.40 8.69
N LEU A 216 -19.91 -9.74 8.68
CA LEU A 216 -21.06 -10.60 8.93
C LEU A 216 -21.63 -10.40 10.33
N ARG A 217 -20.77 -10.27 11.35
CA ARG A 217 -21.19 -10.03 12.73
C ARG A 217 -22.01 -8.73 12.85
N VAL A 218 -21.54 -7.66 12.23
CA VAL A 218 -22.24 -6.37 12.18
C VAL A 218 -23.54 -6.49 11.39
N TRP A 219 -23.51 -7.13 10.22
CA TRP A 219 -24.68 -7.27 9.35
C TRP A 219 -25.81 -8.08 9.99
N LEU A 220 -25.45 -9.17 10.67
CA LEU A 220 -26.37 -9.99 11.45
C LEU A 220 -26.72 -9.37 12.81
N SER A 221 -26.19 -8.18 13.12
CA SER A 221 -26.47 -7.45 14.35
C SER A 221 -26.16 -8.24 15.64
N LEU A 222 -25.19 -9.15 15.58
CA LEU A 222 -24.80 -10.00 16.71
C LEU A 222 -24.09 -9.22 17.83
N GLU A 223 -23.79 -7.94 17.60
CA GLU A 223 -23.11 -7.05 18.54
C GLU A 223 -24.06 -6.36 19.54
N ARG A 224 -25.39 -6.52 19.39
CA ARG A 224 -26.40 -5.82 20.21
C ARG A 224 -26.78 -6.51 21.53
N GLY A 225 -26.12 -7.61 21.91
CA GLY A 225 -26.47 -8.39 23.11
C GLY A 225 -26.26 -7.70 24.46
N THR A 226 -25.56 -6.55 24.52
CA THR A 226 -25.19 -5.89 25.79
C THR A 226 -26.01 -4.64 26.13
N TYR A 227 -26.93 -4.18 25.26
CA TYR A 227 -27.68 -2.93 25.47
C TYR A 227 -29.13 -3.10 25.93
N PHE A 228 -29.65 -4.34 26.01
CA PHE A 228 -31.02 -4.60 26.49
C PHE A 228 -31.13 -4.78 28.02
N GLY A 229 -30.14 -4.31 28.79
CA GLY A 229 -30.05 -4.52 30.25
C GLY A 229 -29.96 -3.26 31.10
N LYS A 230 -30.23 -2.07 30.56
CA LYS A 230 -30.31 -0.83 31.34
C LYS A 230 -31.50 0.02 30.91
N ASP A 231 -32.69 -0.53 31.15
CA ASP A 231 -33.82 0.28 31.57
C ASP A 231 -33.86 0.22 33.09
N PHE A 232 -33.47 1.33 33.73
CA PHE A 232 -34.07 1.94 34.93
C PHE A 232 -33.44 3.33 35.09
#